data_AF-A0A7F8RBT3-F1
#
_entry.id   AF-A0A7F8RBT3-F1
#
_cell.length_a   1.000
_cell.length_b   1.000
_cell.length_c   1.000
_cell.angle_alpha   90.00
_cell.angle_beta   90.00
_cell.angle_gamma   90.00
#
_symmetry.space_group_name_H-M   'P 1'
#
loop_
_entity.id
_entity.type
_entity.pdbx_description
1 polymer ?
#
loop_
_entity_poly.entity_id
_entity_poly.type
_entity_poly.pdbx_seq_one_letter_code
_entity_poly.pdbx_strand_id
1 'polypeptide(L)'
;MDVLNLSIGGPDFMDHPFVDKVWELTANNVIMVSAIGNDGPLYGTLNNPADQMDVIGVGGIDFEDNIARFSSRGMTTWELPGGYGRVKPDIVTYGAGVRGSGVKGGCRALSGTSVASPVVAGAVTLLVSTVQKRELVNPASMKQALIASARRLPGVNMFEQGHGKLDLLRAYQILNSYKPQASLSPSYIDLTECPYMWPYCSQPIYYGGMPTIVNVTILNGMGVTGRIVDKVMLLSGLW
;
A
#
# COMPACT_ATOMS: atom_id res chain seq x y z
N MET A 1 -18.30 9.16 -9.19
CA MET A 1 -16.83 9.33 -9.22
C MET A 1 -16.27 8.01 -8.73
N ASP A 2 -15.43 7.34 -9.53
CA ASP A 2 -15.00 5.97 -9.21
C ASP A 2 -13.63 5.96 -8.50
N VAL A 3 -12.81 6.99 -8.72
CA VAL A 3 -11.45 7.11 -8.18
C VAL A 3 -11.23 8.53 -7.66
N LEU A 4 -10.66 8.66 -6.46
CA LEU A 4 -10.25 9.93 -5.87
C LEU A 4 -8.77 9.88 -5.51
N ASN A 5 -7.99 10.85 -6.01
CA ASN A 5 -6.58 10.98 -5.71
C ASN A 5 -6.33 12.13 -4.73
N LEU A 6 -5.64 11.84 -3.62
CA LEU A 6 -5.20 12.83 -2.64
C LEU A 6 -3.68 12.89 -2.63
N SER A 7 -3.12 13.93 -3.25
CA SER A 7 -1.67 14.16 -3.27
C SER A 7 -1.22 15.08 -2.14
N ILE A 8 -1.90 14.96 -0.99
CA ILE A 8 -1.71 15.73 0.24
C ILE A 8 -1.72 14.74 1.40
N GLY A 9 -1.00 15.07 2.46
CA GLY A 9 -1.15 14.39 3.72
C GLY A 9 -0.76 15.28 4.89
N GLY A 10 -1.23 14.88 6.06
CA GLY A 10 -0.94 15.55 7.32
C GLY A 10 -0.68 14.54 8.44
N PRO A 11 -0.30 15.00 9.63
CA PRO A 11 -0.07 14.14 10.78
C PRO A 11 -1.34 13.39 11.19
N ASP A 12 -1.20 12.12 11.55
CA ASP A 12 -2.32 11.19 11.73
C ASP A 12 -3.30 11.60 12.85
N PHE A 13 -2.85 12.26 13.91
CA PHE A 13 -3.50 12.26 15.23
C PHE A 13 -4.55 13.35 15.51
N MET A 14 -5.00 14.14 14.51
CA MET A 14 -5.88 15.31 14.75
C MET A 14 -7.10 15.43 13.81
N ASP A 15 -7.38 14.45 12.95
CA ASP A 15 -8.37 14.65 11.87
C ASP A 15 -9.45 13.56 11.79
N HIS A 16 -10.12 13.27 12.91
CA HIS A 16 -11.25 12.32 12.93
C HIS A 16 -12.32 12.61 11.86
N PRO A 17 -12.77 13.88 11.65
CA PRO A 17 -13.77 14.16 10.61
C PRO A 17 -13.29 13.81 9.20
N PHE A 18 -12.00 13.99 8.91
CA PHE A 18 -11.42 13.60 7.62
C PHE A 18 -11.32 12.09 7.47
N VAL A 19 -10.86 11.38 8.51
CA VAL A 19 -10.80 9.91 8.52
C VAL A 19 -12.18 9.30 8.31
N ASP A 20 -13.19 9.78 9.04
CA ASP A 20 -14.58 9.33 8.90
C ASP A 20 -15.08 9.53 7.46
N LYS A 21 -14.69 10.64 6.82
CA LYS A 21 -15.08 10.90 5.43
C LYS A 21 -14.36 9.98 4.44
N VAL A 22 -13.11 9.61 4.69
CA VAL A 22 -12.40 8.60 3.89
C VAL A 22 -13.11 7.25 3.96
N TRP A 23 -13.57 6.83 5.15
CA TRP A 23 -14.34 5.61 5.32
C TRP A 23 -15.71 5.68 4.64
N GLU A 24 -16.40 6.81 4.75
CA GLU A 24 -17.67 7.02 4.05
C GLU A 24 -17.51 6.90 2.52
N LEU A 25 -16.44 7.49 1.96
CA LEU A 25 -16.16 7.42 0.52
C LEU A 25 -15.86 5.99 0.05
N THR A 26 -14.99 5.28 0.77
CA THR A 26 -14.63 3.90 0.44
C THR A 26 -15.82 2.95 0.60
N ALA A 27 -16.67 3.15 1.60
CA ALA A 27 -17.93 2.41 1.75
C ALA A 27 -18.92 2.67 0.61
N ASN A 28 -18.85 3.83 -0.05
CA ASN A 28 -19.62 4.17 -1.25
C ASN A 28 -18.90 3.81 -2.56
N ASN A 29 -17.99 2.82 -2.52
CA ASN A 29 -17.22 2.30 -3.67
C ASN A 29 -16.29 3.31 -4.35
N VAL A 30 -15.90 4.40 -3.67
CA VAL A 30 -14.88 5.31 -4.20
C VAL A 30 -13.49 4.73 -3.92
N ILE A 31 -12.72 4.47 -4.96
CA ILE A 31 -11.35 3.97 -4.83
C ILE A 31 -10.44 5.15 -4.47
N MET A 32 -9.91 5.11 -3.25
CA MET A 32 -9.03 6.15 -2.72
C MET A 32 -7.56 5.82 -3.02
N VAL A 33 -6.84 6.76 -3.65
CA VAL A 33 -5.40 6.69 -3.87
C VAL A 33 -4.75 7.90 -3.22
N SER A 34 -3.69 7.69 -2.43
CA SER A 34 -3.03 8.79 -1.74
C SER A 34 -1.52 8.63 -1.69
N ALA A 35 -0.82 9.77 -1.68
CA ALA A 35 0.62 9.86 -1.54
C ALA A 35 1.06 9.61 -0.10
N ILE A 36 2.04 8.73 0.13
CA ILE A 36 2.46 8.37 1.50
C ILE A 36 3.21 9.47 2.28
N GLY A 37 3.59 10.58 1.65
CA GLY A 37 4.43 11.61 2.25
C GLY A 37 5.84 11.68 1.64
N ASN A 38 6.55 12.76 1.96
CA ASN A 38 7.90 13.05 1.47
C ASN A 38 8.91 13.22 2.62
N ASP A 39 8.62 12.60 3.75
CA ASP A 39 9.34 12.76 5.03
C ASP A 39 10.32 11.60 5.29
N GLY A 40 10.62 10.80 4.26
CA GLY A 40 11.73 9.84 4.29
C GLY A 40 13.09 10.54 4.47
N PRO A 41 14.16 9.79 4.80
CA PRO A 41 14.29 8.33 4.75
C PRO A 41 14.02 7.62 6.10
N LEU A 42 13.55 8.33 7.13
CA LEU A 42 13.23 7.68 8.40
C LEU A 42 11.97 6.82 8.27
N TYR A 43 11.88 5.79 9.11
CA TYR A 43 10.70 4.91 9.24
C TYR A 43 9.65 5.56 10.14
N GLY A 44 8.38 5.20 9.94
CA GLY A 44 7.26 5.79 10.68
C GLY A 44 6.97 7.23 10.29
N THR A 45 7.20 7.59 9.02
CA THR A 45 7.03 8.96 8.50
C THR A 45 5.87 9.07 7.51
N LEU A 46 4.95 8.12 7.58
CA LEU A 46 3.74 8.09 6.76
C LEU A 46 2.79 9.21 7.20
N ASN A 47 2.03 9.74 6.25
CA ASN A 47 1.01 10.75 6.51
C ASN A 47 -0.40 10.23 6.17
N ASN A 48 -1.40 10.70 6.90
CA ASN A 48 -2.81 10.48 6.61
C ASN A 48 -3.23 11.23 5.34
N PRO A 49 -4.07 10.65 4.45
CA PRO A 49 -4.82 9.40 4.59
C PRO A 49 -4.15 8.17 3.98
N ALA A 50 -2.91 8.29 3.48
CA ALA A 50 -2.26 7.20 2.76
C ALA A 50 -1.86 6.01 3.66
N ASP A 51 -1.79 6.25 4.97
CA ASP A 51 -1.54 5.27 6.03
C ASP A 51 -2.78 4.41 6.37
N GLN A 52 -3.98 4.81 5.94
CA GLN A 52 -5.23 4.10 6.22
C GLN A 52 -5.36 2.77 5.45
N MET A 53 -6.10 1.81 6.01
CA MET A 53 -6.30 0.47 5.42
C MET A 53 -7.05 0.51 4.09
N ASP A 54 -8.08 1.33 3.97
CA ASP A 54 -8.95 1.36 2.79
C ASP A 54 -8.42 2.25 1.65
N VAL A 55 -7.32 2.95 1.90
CA VAL A 55 -6.63 3.81 0.93
C VAL A 55 -5.47 3.05 0.30
N ILE A 56 -5.28 3.21 -1.01
CA ILE A 56 -4.10 2.75 -1.72
C ILE A 56 -3.00 3.81 -1.51
N GLY A 57 -2.07 3.52 -0.61
CA GLY A 57 -0.93 4.37 -0.28
C GLY A 57 0.24 4.13 -1.23
N VAL A 58 0.68 5.19 -1.89
CA VAL A 58 1.67 5.12 -2.98
C VAL A 58 2.99 5.78 -2.60
N GLY A 59 4.07 5.01 -2.62
CA GLY A 59 5.44 5.50 -2.48
C GLY A 59 6.11 5.83 -3.81
N GLY A 60 7.27 6.49 -3.74
CA GLY A 60 8.00 7.00 -4.89
C GLY A 60 9.31 6.27 -5.16
N ILE A 61 9.54 5.90 -6.42
CA ILE A 61 10.82 5.41 -6.95
C ILE A 61 11.36 6.33 -8.05
N ASP A 62 12.65 6.20 -8.38
CA ASP A 62 13.25 6.78 -9.59
C ASP A 62 13.07 5.85 -10.82
N PHE A 63 13.64 6.25 -11.95
CA PHE A 63 13.54 5.47 -13.19
C PHE A 63 14.46 4.24 -13.21
N GLU A 64 15.43 4.18 -12.31
CA GLU A 64 16.33 3.06 -12.07
C GLU A 64 15.77 2.03 -11.06
N ASP A 65 14.52 2.20 -10.63
CA ASP A 65 13.83 1.35 -9.64
C ASP A 65 14.40 1.43 -8.21
N ASN A 66 15.11 2.51 -7.86
CA ASN A 66 15.49 2.78 -6.48
C ASN A 66 14.40 3.53 -5.74
N ILE A 67 14.22 3.24 -4.44
CA ILE A 67 13.34 4.02 -3.56
C ILE A 67 13.85 5.46 -3.49
N ALA A 68 12.99 6.41 -3.85
CA ALA A 68 13.34 7.82 -3.78
C ALA A 68 13.60 8.20 -2.32
N ARG A 69 14.71 8.90 -2.05
CA ARG A 69 15.14 9.21 -0.68
C ARG A 69 14.08 9.94 0.15
N PHE A 70 13.27 10.79 -0.49
CA PHE A 70 12.18 11.52 0.15
C PHE A 70 10.97 10.63 0.46
N SER A 71 10.78 9.50 -0.22
CA SER A 71 9.59 8.66 -0.05
C SER A 71 9.48 8.24 1.41
N SER A 72 8.38 8.62 2.06
CA SER A 72 8.09 8.20 3.43
C SER A 72 8.08 6.68 3.56
N ARG A 73 8.28 6.18 4.78
CA ARG A 73 8.45 4.75 5.03
C ARG A 73 7.59 4.35 6.21
N GLY A 74 6.99 3.18 6.10
CA GLY A 74 6.23 2.61 7.19
C GLY A 74 7.10 2.17 8.36
N MET A 75 6.56 1.41 9.31
CA MET A 75 5.14 1.07 9.46
C MET A 75 4.25 2.27 9.83
N THR A 76 2.93 2.09 9.83
CA THR A 76 2.00 3.11 10.35
C THR A 76 2.23 3.38 11.83
N THR A 77 2.05 4.62 12.27
CA THR A 77 2.26 5.02 13.67
C THR A 77 0.97 5.07 14.48
N TRP A 78 -0.19 4.99 13.81
CA TRP A 78 -1.53 5.04 14.40
C TRP A 78 -1.75 4.02 15.53
N GLU A 79 -1.21 2.81 15.37
CA GLU A 79 -1.42 1.70 16.32
C GLU A 79 -0.45 1.70 17.50
N LEU A 80 0.63 2.50 17.47
CA LEU A 80 1.73 2.43 18.45
C LEU A 80 1.34 2.65 19.93
N PRO A 81 0.27 3.39 20.28
CA PRO A 81 -0.17 3.46 21.67
C PRO A 81 -0.68 2.13 22.24
N GLY A 82 -1.09 1.17 21.39
CA GLY A 82 -1.72 -0.10 21.82
C GLY A 82 -1.30 -1.35 21.04
N GLY A 83 -0.38 -1.23 20.09
CA GLY A 83 0.02 -2.31 19.19
C GLY A 83 1.19 -1.94 18.29
N TYR A 84 1.33 -2.66 17.18
CA TYR A 84 2.39 -2.47 16.19
C TYR A 84 1.82 -1.83 14.93
N GLY A 85 2.64 -1.12 14.15
CA GLY A 85 2.18 -0.54 12.90
C GLY A 85 1.91 -1.57 11.81
N ARG A 86 1.06 -1.19 10.86
CA ARG A 86 0.75 -1.94 9.63
C ARG A 86 1.79 -1.63 8.55
N VAL A 87 1.96 -2.57 7.61
CA VAL A 87 2.81 -2.36 6.42
C VAL A 87 2.19 -1.33 5.50
N LYS A 88 2.98 -0.31 5.17
CA LYS A 88 2.74 0.75 4.18
C LYS A 88 4.10 1.24 3.65
N PRO A 89 4.23 1.75 2.41
CA PRO A 89 3.17 1.90 1.39
C PRO A 89 2.54 0.58 0.95
N ASP A 90 1.45 0.63 0.18
CA ASP A 90 0.90 -0.58 -0.44
C ASP A 90 1.73 -0.96 -1.67
N ILE A 91 2.06 0.02 -2.51
CA ILE A 91 2.87 -0.12 -3.73
C ILE A 91 3.72 1.12 -3.96
N VAL A 92 4.69 1.02 -4.86
CA VAL A 92 5.50 2.14 -5.34
C VAL A 92 5.36 2.34 -6.84
N THR A 93 5.57 3.58 -7.30
CA THR A 93 5.70 3.90 -8.73
C THR A 93 6.60 5.11 -8.92
N TYR A 94 6.84 5.50 -10.18
CA TYR A 94 7.70 6.63 -10.50
C TYR A 94 7.22 7.91 -9.80
N GLY A 95 8.09 8.43 -8.95
CA GLY A 95 7.86 9.64 -8.17
C GLY A 95 9.02 10.63 -8.22
N ALA A 96 10.21 10.24 -8.70
CA ALA A 96 11.35 11.12 -8.86
C ALA A 96 11.61 11.46 -10.34
N GLY A 97 11.78 12.75 -10.66
CA GLY A 97 12.13 13.21 -12.00
C GLY A 97 11.04 13.03 -13.06
N VAL A 98 9.79 12.78 -12.65
CA VAL A 98 8.68 12.52 -13.58
C VAL A 98 8.30 13.82 -14.29
N ARG A 99 8.18 13.76 -15.63
CA ARG A 99 7.80 14.93 -16.44
C ARG A 99 6.28 15.11 -16.43
N GLY A 100 5.83 16.24 -15.92
CA GLY A 100 4.43 16.66 -15.91
C GLY A 100 4.20 17.98 -16.64
N SER A 101 2.92 18.35 -16.80
CA SER A 101 2.52 19.62 -17.42
C SER A 101 2.89 20.82 -16.55
N GLY A 102 3.52 21.83 -17.14
CA GLY A 102 3.78 23.11 -16.49
C GLY A 102 2.59 24.06 -16.60
N VAL A 103 2.30 24.82 -15.54
CA VAL A 103 1.19 25.81 -15.51
C VAL A 103 1.33 26.87 -16.62
N LYS A 104 2.56 27.21 -17.02
CA LYS A 104 2.85 28.16 -18.11
C LYS A 104 3.06 27.48 -19.47
N GLY A 105 2.62 26.23 -19.61
CA GLY A 105 2.93 25.38 -20.77
C GLY A 105 4.27 24.63 -20.63
N GLY A 106 4.51 23.70 -21.55
CA GLY A 106 5.70 22.85 -21.56
C GLY A 106 5.66 21.71 -20.53
N CYS A 107 6.77 20.96 -20.45
CA CYS A 107 6.95 19.88 -19.50
C CYS A 107 7.99 20.26 -18.44
N ARG A 108 7.70 19.97 -17.17
CA ARG A 108 8.62 20.15 -16.05
C ARG A 108 8.84 18.82 -15.34
N ALA A 109 10.07 18.53 -14.93
CA ALA A 109 10.37 17.42 -14.04
C ALA A 109 9.96 17.77 -12.60
N LEU A 110 9.20 16.88 -11.97
CA LEU A 110 8.72 16.98 -10.59
C LEU A 110 9.15 15.74 -9.82
N SER A 111 9.42 15.93 -8.53
CA SER A 111 9.76 14.85 -7.61
C SER A 111 8.88 14.94 -6.37
N GLY A 112 8.27 13.82 -5.99
CA GLY A 112 7.42 13.69 -4.80
C GLY A 112 6.48 12.49 -4.92
N THR A 113 6.05 11.93 -3.79
CA THR A 113 4.98 10.92 -3.76
C THR A 113 3.65 11.49 -4.26
N SER A 114 3.47 12.81 -4.16
CA SER A 114 2.40 13.57 -4.84
C SER A 114 2.40 13.42 -6.36
N VAL A 115 3.51 13.00 -6.98
CA VAL A 115 3.59 12.68 -8.41
C VAL A 115 3.33 11.20 -8.67
N ALA A 116 3.75 10.32 -7.75
CA ALA A 116 3.52 8.88 -7.84
C ALA A 116 2.03 8.51 -7.66
N SER A 117 1.33 9.15 -6.72
CA SER A 117 -0.09 8.92 -6.43
C SER A 117 -1.00 9.10 -7.66
N PRO A 118 -0.96 10.21 -8.42
CA PRO A 118 -1.79 10.37 -9.61
C PRO A 118 -1.43 9.41 -10.76
N VAL A 119 -0.18 8.92 -10.82
CA VAL A 119 0.20 7.85 -11.78
C VAL A 119 -0.58 6.56 -11.46
N VAL A 120 -0.65 6.17 -10.19
CA VAL A 120 -1.48 5.03 -9.76
C VAL A 120 -2.96 5.32 -9.97
N ALA A 121 -3.45 6.52 -9.66
CA ALA A 121 -4.86 6.86 -9.88
C ALA A 121 -5.26 6.77 -11.37
N GLY A 122 -4.39 7.19 -12.28
CA GLY A 122 -4.57 7.00 -13.72
C GLY A 122 -4.59 5.52 -14.13
N ALA A 123 -3.67 4.72 -13.58
CA ALA A 123 -3.65 3.26 -13.77
C ALA A 123 -4.95 2.60 -13.28
N VAL A 124 -5.41 2.94 -12.07
CA VAL A 124 -6.69 2.47 -11.51
C VAL A 124 -7.85 2.87 -12.42
N THR A 125 -7.88 4.11 -12.91
CA THR A 125 -8.94 4.59 -13.79
C THR A 125 -8.99 3.79 -15.10
N LEU A 126 -7.83 3.44 -15.66
CA LEU A 126 -7.74 2.59 -16.84
C LEU A 126 -8.20 1.15 -16.57
N LEU A 127 -7.88 0.60 -15.40
CA LEU A 127 -8.38 -0.72 -14.98
C LEU A 127 -9.91 -0.71 -14.83
N VAL A 128 -10.48 0.30 -14.15
CA VAL A 128 -11.93 0.49 -14.00
C VAL A 128 -12.65 0.65 -15.35
N SER A 129 -12.00 1.26 -16.34
CA SER A 129 -12.59 1.45 -17.68
C SER A 129 -12.55 0.20 -18.56
N THR A 130 -11.61 -0.73 -18.32
CA THR A 130 -11.37 -1.88 -19.19
C THR A 130 -11.90 -3.20 -18.65
N VAL A 131 -12.09 -3.33 -17.34
CA VAL A 131 -12.62 -4.56 -16.72
C VAL A 131 -14.11 -4.69 -16.99
N GLN A 132 -14.51 -5.80 -17.61
CA GLN A 132 -15.91 -6.06 -17.99
C GLN A 132 -16.80 -6.34 -16.77
N LYS A 133 -16.26 -7.03 -15.76
CA LYS A 133 -16.96 -7.38 -14.50
C LYS A 133 -16.93 -6.22 -13.50
N ARG A 134 -17.52 -5.09 -13.89
CA ARG A 134 -17.51 -3.87 -13.06
C ARG A 134 -18.14 -4.05 -11.68
N GLU A 135 -19.08 -4.97 -11.55
CA GLU A 135 -19.73 -5.32 -10.28
C GLU A 135 -18.76 -5.90 -9.24
N LEU A 136 -17.62 -6.44 -9.69
CA LEU A 136 -16.56 -6.96 -8.82
C LEU A 136 -15.47 -5.92 -8.53
N VAL A 137 -15.51 -4.74 -9.15
CA VAL A 137 -14.51 -3.69 -8.97
C VAL A 137 -14.97 -2.76 -7.86
N ASN A 138 -14.26 -2.81 -6.73
CA ASN A 138 -14.47 -1.98 -5.55
C ASN A 138 -13.11 -1.65 -4.91
N PRO A 139 -13.04 -0.81 -3.87
CA PRO A 139 -11.77 -0.44 -3.25
C PRO A 139 -10.93 -1.64 -2.81
N ALA A 140 -11.55 -2.66 -2.23
CA ALA A 140 -10.85 -3.85 -1.74
C ALA A 140 -10.34 -4.72 -2.90
N SER A 141 -11.16 -5.05 -3.89
CA SER A 141 -10.73 -5.88 -5.03
C SER A 141 -9.68 -5.19 -5.89
N MET A 142 -9.78 -3.86 -6.08
CA MET A 142 -8.76 -3.06 -6.75
C MET A 142 -7.44 -3.10 -5.97
N LYS A 143 -7.49 -2.82 -4.66
CA LYS A 143 -6.29 -2.86 -3.81
C LYS A 143 -5.64 -4.25 -3.84
N GLN A 144 -6.43 -5.32 -3.74
CA GLN A 144 -5.94 -6.70 -3.85
C GLN A 144 -5.26 -6.97 -5.19
N ALA A 145 -5.85 -6.55 -6.30
CA ALA A 145 -5.26 -6.75 -7.61
C ALA A 145 -3.92 -6.01 -7.75
N LEU A 146 -3.86 -4.76 -7.29
CA LEU A 146 -2.63 -3.96 -7.33
C LEU A 146 -1.51 -4.60 -6.50
N ILE A 147 -1.77 -4.96 -5.25
CA ILE A 147 -0.73 -5.56 -4.40
C ILE A 147 -0.31 -6.95 -4.89
N ALA A 148 -1.25 -7.77 -5.37
CA ALA A 148 -0.94 -9.13 -5.85
C ALA A 148 -0.20 -9.13 -7.21
N SER A 149 -0.36 -8.06 -7.99
CA SER A 149 0.33 -7.86 -9.26
C SER A 149 1.71 -7.22 -9.12
N ALA A 150 1.95 -6.49 -8.03
CA ALA A 150 3.12 -5.65 -7.87
C ALA A 150 4.43 -6.45 -8.02
N ARG A 151 5.40 -5.85 -8.71
CA ARG A 151 6.73 -6.42 -8.93
C ARG A 151 7.67 -5.97 -7.82
N ARG A 152 8.05 -6.90 -6.97
CA ARG A 152 9.00 -6.67 -5.88
C ARG A 152 10.36 -6.18 -6.40
N LEU A 153 10.91 -5.19 -5.70
CA LEU A 153 12.24 -4.63 -5.89
C LEU A 153 13.24 -5.39 -5.00
N PRO A 154 14.30 -5.98 -5.55
CA PRO A 154 15.26 -6.75 -4.77
C PRO A 154 16.06 -5.84 -3.83
N GLY A 155 16.36 -6.33 -2.61
CA GLY A 155 17.16 -5.59 -1.63
C GLY A 155 16.45 -4.40 -0.96
N VAL A 156 15.15 -4.22 -1.23
CA VAL A 156 14.32 -3.18 -0.61
C VAL A 156 13.34 -3.83 0.38
N ASN A 157 13.14 -3.21 1.53
CA ASN A 157 12.28 -3.78 2.56
C ASN A 157 10.79 -3.44 2.33
N MET A 158 9.90 -4.25 2.92
CA MET A 158 8.45 -4.10 2.73
C MET A 158 7.87 -2.76 3.25
N PHE A 159 8.54 -2.08 4.18
CA PHE A 159 8.12 -0.77 4.71
C PHE A 159 8.59 0.40 3.82
N GLU A 160 9.45 0.13 2.86
CA GLU A 160 9.86 1.09 1.82
C GLU A 160 9.08 0.88 0.52
N GLN A 161 8.92 -0.37 0.07
CA GLN A 161 8.30 -0.69 -1.23
C GLN A 161 6.86 -1.20 -1.16
N GLY A 162 6.36 -1.56 0.03
CA GLY A 162 5.11 -2.30 0.15
C GLY A 162 5.22 -3.66 -0.54
N HIS A 163 4.28 -3.93 -1.45
CA HIS A 163 4.30 -5.11 -2.31
C HIS A 163 5.15 -4.94 -3.58
N GLY A 164 5.72 -3.76 -3.79
CA GLY A 164 6.63 -3.45 -4.88
C GLY A 164 6.07 -2.48 -5.91
N LYS A 165 6.71 -2.44 -7.08
CA LYS A 165 6.38 -1.53 -8.17
C LYS A 165 5.07 -1.93 -8.85
N LEU A 166 4.23 -0.94 -9.16
CA LEU A 166 3.01 -1.12 -9.95
C LEU A 166 3.26 -1.93 -11.24
N ASP A 167 2.50 -3.00 -11.45
CA ASP A 167 2.41 -3.75 -12.70
C ASP A 167 0.97 -3.70 -13.24
N LEU A 168 0.73 -2.75 -14.14
CA LEU A 168 -0.59 -2.49 -14.70
C LEU A 168 -1.15 -3.67 -15.50
N LEU A 169 -0.31 -4.37 -16.26
CA LEU A 169 -0.77 -5.46 -17.13
C LEU A 169 -1.18 -6.67 -16.30
N ARG A 170 -0.37 -7.01 -15.28
CA ARG A 170 -0.71 -8.10 -14.37
C ARG A 170 -1.91 -7.76 -13.49
N ALA A 171 -2.05 -6.50 -13.06
CA ALA A 171 -3.25 -6.04 -12.35
C ALA A 171 -4.53 -6.24 -13.19
N TYR A 172 -4.48 -5.89 -14.48
CA TYR A 172 -5.59 -6.12 -15.42
C TYR A 172 -5.95 -7.60 -15.54
N GLN A 173 -4.96 -8.48 -15.69
CA GLN A 173 -5.19 -9.92 -15.78
C GLN A 173 -5.85 -10.50 -14.52
N ILE A 174 -5.40 -10.06 -13.34
CA ILE A 174 -5.99 -10.44 -12.06
C ILE A 174 -7.43 -9.94 -11.95
N LEU A 175 -7.71 -8.68 -12.31
CA LEU A 175 -9.07 -8.13 -12.26
C LEU A 175 -10.02 -8.82 -13.25
N ASN A 176 -9.57 -9.13 -14.46
CA ASN A 176 -10.41 -9.77 -15.47
C ASN A 176 -10.82 -11.21 -15.08
N SER A 177 -9.94 -11.91 -14.36
CA SER A 177 -10.17 -13.25 -13.83
C SER A 177 -10.55 -13.27 -12.35
N TYR A 178 -10.87 -12.10 -11.78
CA TYR A 178 -11.00 -11.92 -10.34
C TYR A 178 -12.09 -12.83 -9.77
N LYS A 179 -11.70 -13.55 -8.72
CA LYS A 179 -12.59 -14.29 -7.85
C LYS A 179 -12.46 -13.70 -6.46
N PRO A 180 -13.58 -13.40 -5.79
CA PRO A 180 -13.57 -13.01 -4.39
C PRO A 180 -12.70 -13.92 -3.54
N GLN A 181 -11.72 -13.33 -2.86
CA GLN A 181 -10.78 -14.05 -2.03
C GLN A 181 -10.33 -13.20 -0.85
N ALA A 182 -9.97 -13.87 0.24
CA ALA A 182 -9.21 -13.23 1.31
C ALA A 182 -7.73 -13.25 0.95
N SER A 183 -7.04 -12.12 1.12
CA SER A 183 -5.58 -12.03 0.97
C SER A 183 -4.95 -11.34 2.17
N LEU A 184 -3.73 -11.73 2.50
CA LEU A 184 -2.96 -11.17 3.61
C LEU A 184 -1.99 -10.10 3.10
N SER A 185 -1.88 -9.00 3.85
CA SER A 185 -0.89 -7.95 3.61
C SER A 185 -0.17 -7.63 4.94
N PRO A 186 1.15 -7.89 5.04
CA PRO A 186 2.00 -8.48 4.00
C PRO A 186 1.68 -9.97 3.79
N SER A 187 2.01 -10.51 2.61
CA SER A 187 1.77 -11.93 2.27
C SER A 187 2.87 -12.88 2.77
N TYR A 188 3.98 -12.31 3.24
CA TYR A 188 5.11 -12.99 3.86
C TYR A 188 5.71 -12.05 4.92
N ILE A 189 6.50 -12.61 5.84
CA ILE A 189 7.25 -11.83 6.82
C ILE A 189 8.72 -12.19 6.61
N ASP A 190 9.54 -11.18 6.31
CA ASP A 190 10.98 -11.32 6.21
C ASP A 190 11.66 -10.40 7.22
N LEU A 191 12.24 -11.01 8.27
CA LEU A 191 12.94 -10.32 9.35
C LEU A 191 14.43 -10.08 9.05
N THR A 192 14.88 -10.48 7.86
CA THR A 192 16.29 -10.38 7.42
C THR A 192 16.54 -9.19 6.50
N GLU A 193 15.48 -8.64 5.91
CA GLU A 193 15.55 -7.57 4.90
C GLU A 193 15.52 -6.16 5.48
N CYS A 194 16.31 -5.84 6.51
CA CYS A 194 16.37 -4.44 6.96
C CYS A 194 17.59 -4.11 7.85
N PRO A 195 18.18 -2.91 7.70
CA PRO A 195 19.36 -2.54 8.46
C PRO A 195 19.07 -2.06 9.90
N TYR A 196 17.90 -1.47 10.20
CA TYR A 196 17.59 -0.98 11.56
C TYR A 196 16.10 -0.59 11.72
N MET A 197 15.21 -1.54 11.98
CA MET A 197 13.80 -1.26 12.31
C MET A 197 13.26 -2.25 13.34
N TRP A 198 13.15 -1.80 14.58
CA TRP A 198 12.54 -2.53 15.67
C TRP A 198 11.02 -2.67 15.47
N PRO A 199 10.40 -3.83 15.73
CA PRO A 199 10.99 -5.09 16.25
C PRO A 199 11.46 -6.06 15.15
N TYR A 200 11.27 -5.74 13.87
CA TYR A 200 11.37 -6.73 12.79
C TYR A 200 12.78 -6.99 12.27
N CYS A 201 13.76 -6.14 12.59
CA CYS A 201 15.14 -6.35 12.16
C CYS A 201 15.96 -6.98 13.29
N SER A 202 16.78 -7.97 12.92
CA SER A 202 17.81 -8.63 13.76
C SER A 202 17.37 -9.66 14.80
N GLN A 203 16.10 -10.08 14.82
CA GLN A 203 15.68 -11.24 15.62
C GLN A 203 15.49 -12.48 14.73
N PRO A 204 16.47 -13.41 14.68
CA PRO A 204 16.16 -14.75 14.22
C PRO A 204 15.06 -15.33 15.11
N ILE A 205 14.07 -15.99 14.52
CA ILE A 205 13.08 -16.74 15.28
C ILE A 205 13.77 -18.01 15.78
N TYR A 206 13.93 -18.13 17.10
CA TYR A 206 14.49 -19.32 17.74
C TYR A 206 13.70 -19.68 19.00
N TYR A 207 13.79 -20.95 19.40
CA TYR A 207 13.15 -21.47 20.59
C TYR A 207 13.60 -20.69 21.84
N GLY A 208 12.64 -20.06 22.54
CA GLY A 208 12.90 -19.22 23.72
C GLY A 208 13.21 -17.74 23.44
N GLY A 209 13.16 -17.30 22.17
CA GLY A 209 13.25 -15.88 21.81
C GLY A 209 12.03 -15.06 22.27
N MET A 210 12.17 -13.73 22.26
CA MET A 210 11.04 -12.83 22.52
C MET A 210 9.96 -12.99 21.44
N PRO A 211 8.67 -12.96 21.79
CA PRO A 211 7.60 -13.03 20.80
C PRO A 211 7.69 -11.89 19.78
N THR A 212 7.73 -12.23 18.49
CA THR A 212 7.57 -11.25 17.41
C THR A 212 6.08 -11.01 17.18
N ILE A 213 5.66 -9.76 17.24
CA ILE A 213 4.27 -9.37 16.98
C ILE A 213 4.21 -8.65 15.65
N VAL A 214 3.32 -9.09 14.77
CA VAL A 214 3.10 -8.55 13.44
C VAL A 214 1.66 -8.12 13.27
N ASN A 215 1.45 -7.02 12.54
CA ASN A 215 0.13 -6.66 12.04
C ASN A 215 -0.05 -7.17 10.62
N VAL A 216 -1.13 -7.93 10.41
CA VAL A 216 -1.52 -8.45 9.10
C VAL A 216 -2.90 -7.92 8.75
N THR A 217 -2.98 -7.18 7.65
CA THR A 217 -4.25 -6.71 7.10
C THR A 217 -4.87 -7.82 6.26
N ILE A 218 -6.10 -8.23 6.61
CA ILE A 218 -6.89 -9.16 5.82
C ILE A 218 -7.75 -8.34 4.86
N LEU A 219 -7.52 -8.50 3.55
CA LEU A 219 -8.31 -7.86 2.51
C LEU A 219 -9.35 -8.86 2.01
N ASN A 220 -10.63 -8.45 2.01
CA ASN A 220 -11.75 -9.23 1.50
C ASN A 220 -12.48 -8.42 0.41
N GLY A 221 -12.44 -8.89 -0.84
CA GLY A 221 -12.95 -8.12 -1.97
C GLY A 221 -14.46 -8.14 -2.20
N MET A 222 -15.28 -8.71 -1.31
CA MET A 222 -16.75 -8.77 -1.48
C MET A 222 -17.58 -8.32 -0.28
N GLY A 223 -17.02 -8.18 0.92
CA GLY A 223 -17.81 -7.81 2.07
C GLY A 223 -17.02 -7.53 3.34
N VAL A 224 -17.65 -6.78 4.25
CA VAL A 224 -17.13 -6.47 5.60
C VAL A 224 -17.12 -7.69 6.52
N THR A 225 -17.79 -8.78 6.13
CA THR A 225 -17.76 -10.07 6.83
C THR A 225 -17.26 -11.17 5.90
N GLY A 226 -16.54 -12.12 6.49
CA GLY A 226 -16.08 -13.33 5.82
C GLY A 226 -16.15 -14.49 6.79
N ARG A 227 -16.29 -15.71 6.27
CA ARG A 227 -16.22 -16.94 7.07
C ARG A 227 -15.00 -17.72 6.64
N ILE A 228 -14.17 -18.12 7.61
CA ILE A 228 -13.10 -19.08 7.38
C ILE A 228 -13.78 -20.43 7.09
N VAL A 229 -13.70 -20.89 5.85
CA VAL A 229 -14.36 -22.12 5.37
C VAL A 229 -13.50 -23.37 5.60
N ASP A 230 -12.18 -23.21 5.63
CA ASP A 230 -11.22 -24.31 5.76
C ASP A 230 -10.48 -24.29 7.10
N LYS A 231 -9.98 -25.46 7.51
CA LYS A 231 -9.18 -25.59 8.73
C LYS A 231 -7.89 -24.78 8.56
N VAL A 232 -7.64 -23.84 9.47
CA VAL A 232 -6.37 -23.09 9.49
C VAL A 232 -5.24 -24.10 9.67
N MET A 233 -4.47 -24.35 8.61
CA MET A 233 -3.24 -25.12 8.71
C MET A 233 -2.21 -24.24 9.40
N LEU A 234 -2.02 -24.47 10.69
CA LEU A 234 -0.80 -24.04 11.35
C LEU A 234 0.34 -24.82 10.67
N LEU A 235 1.35 -24.11 10.18
CA LEU A 235 2.60 -24.73 9.69
C LEU A 235 3.29 -25.39 10.89
N SER A 236 2.90 -26.61 11.23
CA SER A 236 3.59 -27.47 12.19
C SER A 236 4.79 -28.09 11.47
N GLY A 237 5.90 -27.35 11.39
CA GLY A 237 7.08 -27.80 10.64
C GLY A 237 8.40 -27.12 10.98
N LEU A 238 8.45 -26.32 12.04
CA LEU A 238 9.71 -25.79 12.58
C LEU A 238 9.89 -26.34 14.00
N TRP A 239 10.30 -27.60 14.06
CA TRP A 239 10.83 -28.25 15.26
C TRP A 239 12.22 -28.78 14.93
#